data_AF-A2SQE0-F1
#
_entry.id   AF-A2SQE0-F1
#
_cell.length_a   1.000
_cell.length_b   1.000
_cell.length_c   1.000
_cell.angle_alpha   90.00
_cell.angle_beta   90.00
_cell.angle_gamma   90.00
#
_symmetry.space_group_name_H-M   'P 1'
#
loop_
_entity.id
_entity.type
_entity.pdbx_description
1 polymer ?
#
loop_
_entity_poly.entity_id
_entity_poly.type
_entity_poly.pdbx_seq_one_letter_code
_entity_poly.pdbx_strand_id
1 'polypeptide(L)'
;MSLRGSTARLTLPTADQMHITLKFLGEIPEVKIPKIAGALEKVRGAPFQLQAARVSTFGRRVIKAEVTDQSCCADIAKQIDGLLLPLGFPKEARPFSPHITLARIKEYAPDLQEKTDALCDAEFGTCMIEEILLKQSTLTPRGSIYTTLARVKL
;
A
#
# COMPACT_ATOMS: atom_id res chain seq x y z
N MET A 1 0.97 19.93 -12.80
CA MET A 1 0.27 20.49 -11.63
C MET A 1 0.87 19.90 -10.36
N SER A 2 1.05 20.68 -9.31
CA SER A 2 1.69 20.22 -8.06
C SER A 2 0.77 20.49 -6.88
N LEU A 3 0.75 19.60 -5.89
CA LEU A 3 0.16 19.87 -4.57
C LEU A 3 0.88 21.03 -3.84
N ARG A 4 2.04 21.48 -4.36
CA ARG A 4 2.77 22.67 -3.88
C ARG A 4 1.86 23.90 -3.94
N GLY A 5 1.64 24.54 -2.80
CA GLY A 5 0.80 25.72 -2.65
C GLY A 5 -0.58 25.47 -2.06
N SER A 6 -0.87 24.28 -1.51
CA SER A 6 -1.96 24.15 -0.54
C SER A 6 -1.50 24.64 0.84
N THR A 7 -2.43 25.20 1.61
CA THR A 7 -2.21 25.49 3.04
C THR A 7 -2.31 24.25 3.93
N ALA A 8 -2.67 23.08 3.36
CA ALA A 8 -2.68 21.81 4.07
C ALA A 8 -1.26 21.38 4.47
N ARG A 9 -1.12 20.83 5.68
CA ARG A 9 0.14 20.19 6.10
C ARG A 9 0.13 18.73 5.69
N LEU A 10 1.02 18.38 4.77
CA LEU A 10 1.17 17.03 4.24
C LEU A 10 2.47 16.39 4.71
N THR A 11 2.45 15.07 4.89
CA THR A 11 3.66 14.24 4.99
C THR A 11 3.69 13.32 3.79
N LEU A 12 4.73 13.42 2.97
CA LEU A 12 4.93 12.57 1.80
C LEU A 12 5.80 11.36 2.20
N PRO A 13 5.46 10.16 1.73
CA PRO A 13 6.35 9.01 1.86
C PRO A 13 7.59 9.21 0.99
N THR A 14 8.71 8.68 1.45
CA THR A 14 9.90 8.49 0.60
C THR A 14 9.62 7.40 -0.45
N ALA A 15 10.46 7.29 -1.49
CA ALA A 15 10.26 6.31 -2.56
C ALA A 15 10.21 4.86 -2.04
N ASP A 16 11.05 4.52 -1.05
CA ASP A 16 11.09 3.22 -0.37
C ASP A 16 9.89 2.94 0.54
N GLN A 17 9.13 3.97 0.89
CA GLN A 17 7.89 3.88 1.66
C GLN A 17 6.64 3.79 0.78
N MET A 18 6.73 4.03 -0.53
CA MET A 18 5.61 3.83 -1.45
C MET A 18 5.40 2.33 -1.68
N HIS A 19 4.20 1.85 -1.38
CA HIS A 19 3.85 0.43 -1.50
C HIS A 19 2.34 0.27 -1.68
N ILE A 20 1.96 -0.92 -2.16
CA ILE A 20 0.58 -1.38 -2.16
C ILE A 20 0.43 -2.37 -1.01
N THR A 21 -0.56 -2.14 -0.16
CA THR A 21 -0.84 -3.06 0.94
C THR A 21 -1.70 -4.20 0.43
N LEU A 22 -1.14 -5.42 0.39
CA LEU A 22 -1.87 -6.63 0.01
C LEU A 22 -2.73 -7.18 1.17
N LYS A 23 -2.20 -7.13 2.40
CA LYS A 23 -2.92 -7.53 3.61
C LYS A 23 -2.33 -6.84 4.85
N PHE A 24 -3.20 -6.35 5.72
CA PHE A 24 -2.80 -5.86 7.05
C PHE A 24 -2.87 -7.00 8.08
N LEU A 25 -1.77 -7.24 8.80
CA LEU A 25 -1.68 -8.32 9.79
C LEU A 25 -1.89 -7.85 11.23
N GLY A 26 -1.94 -6.53 11.46
CA GLY A 26 -2.04 -5.96 12.81
C GLY A 26 -0.80 -6.24 13.65
N GLU A 27 -1.00 -6.24 14.97
CA GLU A 27 0.04 -6.65 15.92
C GLU A 27 0.11 -8.17 15.99
N ILE A 28 1.32 -8.70 15.75
CA ILE A 28 1.57 -10.14 15.72
C ILE A 28 2.73 -10.48 16.67
N PRO A 29 2.65 -11.59 17.42
CA PRO A 29 3.80 -12.10 18.16
C PRO A 29 4.94 -12.47 17.21
N GLU A 30 6.18 -12.10 17.54
CA GLU A 30 7.36 -12.33 16.68
C GLU A 30 7.54 -13.81 16.31
N VAL A 31 7.16 -14.73 17.20
CA VAL A 31 7.20 -16.18 16.96
C VAL A 31 6.33 -16.64 15.77
N LYS A 32 5.35 -15.83 15.33
CA LYS A 32 4.55 -16.13 14.13
C LYS A 32 5.26 -15.70 12.83
N ILE A 33 6.25 -14.82 12.87
CA ILE A 33 6.91 -14.25 11.68
C ILE A 33 7.49 -15.34 10.76
N PRO A 34 8.25 -16.34 11.24
CA PRO A 34 8.80 -17.37 10.36
C PRO A 34 7.71 -18.21 9.67
N LYS A 35 6.60 -18.49 10.37
CA LYS A 35 5.46 -19.24 9.79
C LYS A 35 4.74 -18.43 8.72
N ILE A 36 4.59 -17.12 8.92
CA ILE A 36 4.01 -16.21 7.94
C ILE A 36 4.92 -16.12 6.71
N ALA A 37 6.23 -15.90 6.91
CA ALA A 37 7.19 -15.85 5.82
C ALA A 37 7.17 -17.13 4.97
N GLY A 38 7.24 -18.31 5.59
CA GLY A 38 7.16 -19.59 4.89
C GLY A 38 5.80 -19.87 4.23
N ALA A 39 4.72 -19.25 4.70
CA ALA A 39 3.43 -19.28 3.99
C ALA A 39 3.46 -18.38 2.76
N LEU A 40 4.05 -17.18 2.85
CA LEU A 40 4.16 -16.24 1.74
C LEU A 40 5.03 -16.77 0.59
N GLU A 41 6.05 -17.59 0.86
CA GLU A 41 6.86 -18.28 -0.18
C GLU A 41 6.04 -19.20 -1.09
N LYS A 42 4.82 -19.56 -0.67
CA LYS A 42 3.89 -20.39 -1.46
C LYS A 42 3.01 -19.58 -2.42
N VAL A 43 3.08 -18.25 -2.37
CA VAL A 43 2.44 -17.39 -3.37
C VAL A 43 3.02 -17.73 -4.74
N ARG A 44 2.16 -17.73 -5.75
CA ARG A 44 2.54 -17.94 -7.16
C ARG A 44 2.09 -16.73 -7.96
N GLY A 45 3.02 -16.16 -8.72
CA GLY A 45 2.76 -15.05 -9.62
C GLY A 45 3.75 -15.11 -10.78
N ALA A 46 3.71 -14.09 -11.61
CA ALA A 46 4.83 -13.70 -12.44
C ALA A 46 5.02 -12.19 -12.21
N PRO A 47 6.21 -11.63 -12.47
CA PRO A 47 6.37 -10.19 -12.48
C PRO A 47 5.35 -9.53 -13.40
N PHE A 48 4.76 -8.43 -12.94
CA PHE A 48 3.69 -7.75 -13.66
C PHE A 48 3.91 -6.24 -13.65
N GLN A 49 3.41 -5.58 -14.70
CA GLN A 49 3.45 -4.13 -14.81
C GLN A 49 2.24 -3.53 -14.11
N LEU A 50 2.51 -2.48 -13.35
CA LEU A 50 1.51 -1.68 -12.67
C LEU A 50 1.55 -0.25 -13.21
N GLN A 51 0.38 0.35 -13.42
CA GLN A 51 0.25 1.77 -13.74
C GLN A 51 -0.44 2.49 -12.59
N ALA A 52 0.15 3.59 -12.12
CA ALA A 52 -0.44 4.44 -11.10
C ALA A 52 -1.16 5.62 -11.78
N ALA A 53 -2.44 5.79 -11.48
CA ALA A 53 -3.29 6.82 -12.06
C ALA A 53 -4.34 7.26 -11.04
N ARG A 54 -5.11 8.30 -11.37
CA ARG A 54 -6.29 8.74 -10.62
C ARG A 54 -6.02 9.03 -9.14
N VAL A 55 -5.62 10.27 -8.87
CA VAL A 55 -5.47 10.73 -7.48
C VAL A 55 -6.84 10.95 -6.87
N SER A 56 -7.01 10.43 -5.66
CA SER A 56 -8.19 10.68 -4.82
C SER A 56 -7.80 10.86 -3.36
N THR A 57 -8.71 11.44 -2.59
CA THR A 57 -8.61 11.53 -1.14
C THR A 57 -9.42 10.42 -0.47
N PHE A 58 -8.80 9.68 0.45
CA PHE A 58 -9.53 8.81 1.37
C PHE A 58 -9.85 9.56 2.65
N GLY A 59 -11.05 10.15 2.68
CA GLY A 59 -11.45 11.11 3.72
C GLY A 59 -10.48 12.30 3.79
N ARG A 60 -10.40 12.94 4.96
CA ARG A 60 -9.50 14.09 5.19
C ARG A 60 -8.11 13.67 5.70
N ARG A 61 -7.69 12.43 5.44
CA ARG A 61 -6.49 11.83 6.08
C ARG A 61 -5.41 11.38 5.09
N VAL A 62 -5.78 10.93 3.90
CA VAL A 62 -4.82 10.32 2.97
C VAL A 62 -5.13 10.75 1.54
N ILE A 63 -4.08 11.12 0.80
CA ILE A 63 -4.11 11.26 -0.66
C ILE A 63 -3.49 9.99 -1.23
N LYS A 64 -4.17 9.36 -2.19
CA LYS A 64 -3.75 8.10 -2.80
C LYS A 64 -3.89 8.15 -4.32
N ALA A 65 -3.07 7.36 -5.01
CA ALA A 65 -3.30 7.01 -6.41
C ALA A 65 -3.93 5.63 -6.48
N GLU A 66 -4.93 5.47 -7.35
CA GLU A 66 -5.39 4.16 -7.77
C GLU A 66 -4.34 3.52 -8.69
N VAL A 67 -4.45 2.21 -8.87
CA VAL A 67 -3.55 1.48 -9.75
C VAL A 67 -4.32 0.52 -10.63
N THR A 68 -3.81 0.32 -11.84
CA THR A 68 -4.30 -0.70 -12.77
C THR A 68 -3.18 -1.70 -13.04
N ASP A 69 -3.50 -2.97 -12.87
CA ASP A 69 -2.52 -4.08 -12.85
C ASP A 69 -3.11 -5.40 -13.38
N GLN A 70 -4.20 -5.32 -14.16
CA GLN A 70 -4.91 -6.50 -14.68
C GLN A 70 -5.34 -7.49 -13.59
N SER A 71 -5.62 -7.00 -12.37
CA SER A 71 -6.02 -7.81 -11.20
C SER A 71 -4.90 -8.59 -10.51
N CYS A 72 -3.63 -8.44 -10.93
CA CYS A 72 -2.51 -9.19 -10.34
C CYS A 72 -2.39 -9.00 -8.82
N CYS A 73 -2.51 -7.78 -8.29
CA CYS A 73 -2.49 -7.54 -6.85
C CYS A 73 -3.68 -8.19 -6.14
N ALA A 74 -4.87 -8.19 -6.76
CA ALA A 74 -6.07 -8.79 -6.18
C ALA A 74 -5.94 -10.31 -6.07
N ASP A 75 -5.40 -10.96 -7.11
CA ASP A 75 -5.15 -12.40 -7.11
C ASP A 75 -4.08 -12.79 -6.10
N ILE A 76 -3.00 -12.01 -5.98
CA ILE A 76 -1.96 -12.21 -4.96
C ILE A 76 -2.56 -12.02 -3.56
N ALA A 77 -3.34 -10.97 -3.32
CA ALA A 77 -3.97 -10.72 -2.02
C ALA A 77 -4.90 -11.88 -1.62
N LYS A 78 -5.66 -12.44 -2.57
CA LYS A 78 -6.52 -13.61 -2.38
C LYS A 78 -5.73 -14.87 -2.05
N GLN A 79 -4.58 -15.09 -2.69
CA GLN A 79 -3.67 -16.19 -2.35
C GLN A 79 -3.13 -16.05 -0.92
N ILE A 80 -2.66 -14.85 -0.55
CA ILE A 80 -2.18 -14.54 0.79
C ILE A 80 -3.26 -14.81 1.84
N ASP A 81 -4.50 -14.41 1.58
CA ASP A 81 -5.65 -14.70 2.44
C ASP A 81 -5.87 -16.21 2.65
N GLY A 82 -5.78 -17.01 1.59
CA GLY A 82 -5.88 -18.47 1.69
C GLY A 82 -4.73 -19.09 2.48
N LEU A 83 -3.50 -18.61 2.26
CA LEU A 83 -2.28 -19.12 2.88
C LEU A 83 -2.17 -18.78 4.37
N LEU A 84 -2.71 -17.62 4.78
CA LEU A 84 -2.63 -17.15 6.16
C LEU A 84 -3.86 -17.54 7.01
N LEU A 85 -4.95 -18.01 6.38
CA LEU A 85 -6.13 -18.49 7.11
C LEU A 85 -5.81 -19.59 8.14
N PRO A 86 -5.02 -20.65 7.81
CA PRO A 86 -4.66 -21.68 8.79
C PRO A 86 -3.78 -21.17 9.94
N LEU A 87 -3.16 -19.99 9.78
CA LEU A 87 -2.33 -19.34 10.82
C LEU A 87 -3.16 -18.42 11.75
N GLY A 88 -4.47 -18.37 11.53
CA GLY A 88 -5.43 -17.57 12.31
C GLY A 88 -5.65 -16.16 11.79
N PHE A 89 -5.26 -15.86 10.54
CA PHE A 89 -5.55 -14.57 9.91
C PHE A 89 -6.81 -14.69 9.03
N PRO A 90 -7.93 -14.08 9.40
CA PRO A 90 -9.15 -14.16 8.60
C PRO A 90 -8.95 -13.53 7.22
N LYS A 91 -9.71 -14.00 6.24
CA LYS A 91 -9.77 -13.37 4.91
C LYS A 91 -10.36 -11.96 5.02
N GLU A 92 -9.91 -11.04 4.16
CA GLU A 92 -10.52 -9.71 4.09
C GLU A 92 -11.92 -9.83 3.47
N ALA A 93 -12.92 -9.25 4.13
CA ALA A 93 -14.31 -9.30 3.67
C ALA A 93 -14.61 -8.22 2.62
N ARG A 94 -13.83 -7.13 2.64
CA ARG A 94 -14.02 -6.01 1.71
C ARG A 94 -13.37 -6.32 0.36
N PRO A 95 -13.94 -5.79 -0.74
CA PRO A 95 -13.28 -5.83 -2.04
C PRO A 95 -11.88 -5.23 -1.96
N PHE A 96 -10.91 -5.93 -2.55
CA PHE A 96 -9.55 -5.45 -2.63
C PHE A 96 -9.46 -4.30 -3.64
N SER A 97 -8.98 -3.14 -3.19
CA SER A 97 -8.77 -1.95 -4.03
C SER A 97 -7.32 -1.51 -3.88
N PRO A 98 -6.44 -1.89 -4.83
CA PRO A 98 -5.03 -1.55 -4.74
C PRO A 98 -4.84 -0.05 -4.94
N HIS A 99 -3.99 0.54 -4.11
CA HIS A 99 -3.69 1.95 -4.14
C HIS A 99 -2.31 2.22 -3.54
N ILE A 100 -1.70 3.32 -3.96
CA ILE A 100 -0.44 3.82 -3.41
C ILE A 100 -0.77 5.08 -2.62
N THR A 101 -0.34 5.13 -1.34
CA THR A 101 -0.45 6.35 -0.56
C THR A 101 0.57 7.38 -1.07
N LEU A 102 0.10 8.53 -1.54
CA LEU A 102 0.95 9.63 -2.03
C LEU A 102 1.26 10.66 -0.95
N ALA A 103 0.34 10.89 -0.02
CA ALA A 103 0.54 11.76 1.12
C ALA A 103 -0.41 11.44 2.26
N ARG A 104 0.03 11.71 3.49
CA ARG A 104 -0.83 11.75 4.68
C ARG A 104 -1.10 13.20 5.06
N ILE A 105 -2.37 13.52 5.30
CA ILE A 105 -2.83 14.84 5.69
C ILE A 105 -2.71 14.96 7.21
N LYS A 106 -1.82 15.83 7.67
CA LYS A 106 -1.64 16.15 9.10
C LYS A 106 -2.59 17.25 9.55
N GLU A 107 -2.82 18.23 8.69
CA GLU A 107 -3.84 19.27 8.82
C GLU A 107 -4.50 19.46 7.47
N TYR A 108 -5.83 19.34 7.46
CA TYR A 108 -6.64 19.49 6.26
C TYR A 108 -6.88 20.97 5.98
N ALA A 109 -6.80 21.37 4.71
CA ALA A 109 -7.22 22.68 4.24
C ALA A 109 -8.28 22.53 3.13
N PRO A 110 -9.28 23.42 3.05
CA PRO A 110 -10.35 23.32 2.05
C PRO A 110 -9.85 23.34 0.59
N ASP A 111 -8.76 24.07 0.32
CA ASP A 111 -8.14 24.20 -1.01
C ASP A 111 -7.45 22.91 -1.50
N LEU A 112 -7.28 21.91 -0.62
CA LEU A 112 -6.68 20.64 -0.96
C LEU A 112 -7.57 19.79 -1.88
N GLN A 113 -8.89 19.90 -1.73
CA GLN A 113 -9.83 19.13 -2.54
C GLN A 113 -9.71 19.52 -4.01
N GLU A 114 -9.84 20.81 -4.32
CA GLU A 114 -9.71 21.35 -5.68
C GLU A 114 -8.37 20.95 -6.34
N LYS A 115 -7.27 21.01 -5.59
CA LYS A 115 -5.94 20.62 -6.08
C LYS A 115 -5.82 19.11 -6.32
N THR A 116 -6.52 18.29 -5.55
CA THR A 116 -6.55 16.84 -5.74
C THR A 116 -7.43 16.49 -6.94
N ASP A 117 -8.57 17.16 -7.09
CA ASP A 117 -9.49 16.99 -8.21
C ASP A 117 -8.81 17.38 -9.53
N ALA A 118 -7.96 18.41 -9.53
CA ALA A 118 -7.15 18.76 -10.71
C ALA A 118 -6.10 17.70 -11.09
N LEU A 119 -5.86 16.70 -10.25
CA LEU A 119 -4.96 15.57 -10.48
C LEU A 119 -5.72 14.25 -10.70
N CYS A 120 -7.06 14.29 -10.82
CA CYS A 120 -7.89 13.09 -10.95
C CYS A 120 -7.61 12.28 -12.22
N ASP A 121 -7.14 12.92 -13.29
CA ASP A 121 -6.79 12.25 -14.56
C ASP A 121 -5.28 12.18 -14.78
N ALA A 122 -4.47 12.53 -13.77
CA ALA A 122 -3.03 12.47 -13.88
C ALA A 122 -2.54 11.01 -13.91
N GLU A 123 -1.66 10.71 -14.87
CA GLU A 123 -0.90 9.47 -14.92
C GLU A 123 0.47 9.70 -14.27
N PHE A 124 0.84 8.82 -13.34
CA PHE A 124 2.10 8.92 -12.59
C PHE A 124 3.19 8.01 -13.14
N GLY A 125 2.86 7.22 -14.17
CA GLY A 125 3.76 6.29 -14.82
C GLY A 125 3.52 4.85 -14.42
N THR A 126 4.49 4.01 -14.81
CA THR A 126 4.42 2.56 -14.67
C THR A 126 5.61 2.04 -13.89
N CYS A 127 5.43 0.91 -13.20
CA CYS A 127 6.51 0.19 -12.54
C CYS A 127 6.35 -1.32 -12.72
N MET A 128 7.48 -2.03 -12.75
CA MET A 128 7.49 -3.48 -12.70
C MET A 128 7.44 -3.94 -11.25
N ILE A 129 6.55 -4.87 -10.94
CA ILE A 129 6.44 -5.50 -9.62
C ILE A 129 7.04 -6.90 -9.71
N GLU A 130 8.10 -7.14 -8.94
CA GLU A 130 8.88 -8.40 -8.99
C GLU A 130 8.87 -9.15 -7.65
N GLU A 131 8.47 -8.50 -6.57
CA GLU A 131 8.52 -9.08 -5.24
C GLU A 131 7.41 -8.59 -4.29
N ILE A 132 7.10 -9.43 -3.32
CA ILE A 132 6.24 -9.16 -2.17
C ILE A 132 7.13 -9.02 -0.94
N LEU A 133 6.87 -7.99 -0.14
CA LEU A 133 7.62 -7.70 1.09
C LEU A 133 6.74 -7.89 2.31
N LEU A 134 7.18 -8.69 3.27
CA LEU A 134 6.63 -8.67 4.63
C LEU A 134 7.28 -7.50 5.38
N LYS A 135 6.51 -6.44 5.63
CA LYS A 135 6.99 -5.25 6.35
C LYS A 135 6.40 -5.15 7.75
N GLN A 136 7.25 -4.76 8.70
CA GLN A 136 6.88 -4.31 10.03
C GLN A 136 6.96 -2.79 10.09
N SER A 137 5.96 -2.16 10.72
CA SER A 137 5.96 -0.72 11.01
C SER A 137 5.98 -0.50 12.50
N THR A 138 7.04 0.11 13.02
CA THR A 138 7.14 0.51 14.43
C THR A 138 6.90 2.01 14.55
N LEU A 139 5.85 2.41 15.29
CA LEU A 139 5.55 3.81 15.53
C LEU A 139 6.55 4.41 16.52
N THR A 140 7.14 5.54 16.16
CA THR A 140 7.97 6.35 17.06
C THR A 140 7.45 7.78 17.10
N PRO A 141 7.82 8.58 18.12
CA PRO A 141 7.49 10.01 18.16
C PRO A 141 7.95 10.79 16.92
N ARG A 142 8.97 10.30 16.19
CA ARG A 142 9.51 10.92 14.98
C ARG A 142 8.90 10.39 13.68
N GLY A 143 8.00 9.40 13.75
CA GLY A 143 7.39 8.76 12.59
C GLY A 143 7.50 7.23 12.64
N SER A 144 6.93 6.57 11.63
CA SER A 144 7.00 5.11 11.50
C SER A 144 8.36 4.68 10.96
N ILE A 145 9.01 3.73 11.64
CA ILE A 145 10.17 3.00 11.12
C ILE A 145 9.67 1.73 10.45
N TYR A 146 10.08 1.52 9.19
CA TYR A 146 9.71 0.34 8.42
C TYR A 146 10.87 -0.65 8.33
N THR A 147 10.64 -1.89 8.71
CA THR A 147 11.61 -2.99 8.61
C THR A 147 11.08 -4.05 7.65
N THR A 148 11.92 -4.54 6.75
CA THR A 148 11.57 -5.66 5.87
C THR A 148 11.98 -6.96 6.55
N LEU A 149 11.01 -7.83 6.83
CA LEU A 149 11.20 -9.09 7.55
C LEU A 149 11.40 -10.28 6.60
N ALA A 150 10.77 -10.25 5.43
CA ALA A 150 10.91 -11.28 4.40
C ALA A 150 10.66 -10.70 3.01
N ARG A 151 11.21 -11.34 1.99
CA ARG A 151 11.00 -11.03 0.56
C ARG A 151 10.60 -12.31 -0.16
N VAL A 152 9.60 -12.20 -1.03
CA VAL A 152 9.13 -13.31 -1.87
C VAL A 152 9.12 -12.82 -3.31
N LYS A 153 9.87 -13.48 -4.19
CA LYS A 153 9.84 -13.18 -5.62
C LYS A 153 8.54 -13.70 -6.23
N LEU A 154 8.00 -12.95 -7.18
CA LEU A 154 6.84 -13.35 -7.98
C LEU A 154 7.25 -14.32 -9.08
#